data_AF-A0A9P8MDZ3-F1
#
_entry.id   AF-A0A9P8MDZ3-F1
#
_cell.length_a   1.000
_cell.length_b   1.000
_cell.length_c   1.000
_cell.angle_alpha   90.00
_cell.angle_beta   90.00
_cell.angle_gamma   90.00
#
_symmetry.space_group_name_H-M   'P 1'
#
loop_
_entity.id
_entity.type
_entity.pdbx_description
1 polymer ?
#
loop_
_entity_poly.entity_id
_entity_poly.type
_entity_poly.pdbx_seq_one_letter_code
_entity_poly.pdbx_strand_id
1 'polypeptide(L)'
;MKLQKSFVQNENEAKINWAPNGAAMYAIVNKEAKNKFGEYPGYRFTPATSNVIFLTISNSSNVMNAVNFADHHFYVTKQKDTEAQGTHPYNVLNPADPLIDFAKFFDGESLDQEDL
;
A
#
# COMPACT_ATOMS: atom_id res chain seq x y z
N MET A 1 0.06 -20.78 19.38
CA MET A 1 0.17 -19.82 18.26
C MET A 1 0.10 -20.59 16.95
N LYS A 2 -0.62 -20.10 15.94
CA LYS A 2 -0.75 -20.73 14.62
C LYS A 2 -0.54 -19.68 13.54
N LEU A 3 0.18 -20.03 12.47
CA LEU A 3 0.34 -19.19 11.30
C LEU A 3 -0.86 -19.38 10.36
N GLN A 4 -1.43 -18.29 9.89
CA GLN A 4 -2.39 -18.27 8.78
C GLN A 4 -1.75 -17.49 7.63
N LYS A 5 -1.69 -18.12 6.45
CA LYS A 5 -1.21 -17.49 5.21
C LYS A 5 -2.43 -17.10 4.38
N SER A 6 -2.46 -15.86 3.92
CA SER A 6 -3.43 -15.33 2.96
C SER A 6 -2.71 -14.41 1.98
N PHE A 7 -3.39 -14.03 0.90
CA PHE A 7 -2.88 -13.10 -0.11
C PHE A 7 -3.87 -11.95 -0.24
N VAL A 8 -3.35 -10.73 -0.34
CA VAL A 8 -4.12 -9.55 -0.75
C VAL A 8 -4.51 -9.77 -2.21
N GLN A 9 -5.82 -9.83 -2.50
CA GLN A 9 -6.31 -10.21 -3.83
C GLN A 9 -6.40 -9.02 -4.79
N ASN A 10 -6.74 -7.86 -4.26
CA ASN A 10 -7.03 -6.66 -5.05
C ASN A 10 -6.80 -5.39 -4.20
N GLU A 11 -6.84 -4.24 -4.85
CA GLU A 11 -6.55 -2.95 -4.25
C GLU A 11 -7.50 -2.53 -3.11
N ASN A 12 -8.72 -3.08 -3.05
CA ASN A 12 -9.65 -2.77 -1.95
C ASN A 12 -9.15 -3.26 -0.59
N GLU A 13 -8.23 -4.23 -0.58
CA GLU A 13 -7.61 -4.80 0.62
C GLU A 13 -6.16 -4.32 0.81
N ALA A 14 -5.69 -3.40 -0.04
CA ALA A 14 -4.28 -3.07 -0.16
C ALA A 14 -3.85 -1.77 0.53
N LYS A 15 -4.74 -1.13 1.31
CA LYS A 15 -4.41 -0.02 2.22
C LYS A 15 -4.15 -0.59 3.61
N ILE A 16 -2.88 -0.66 4.03
CA ILE A 16 -2.50 -1.55 5.13
C ILE A 16 -1.82 -0.81 6.28
N ASN A 17 -2.29 -1.13 7.48
CA ASN A 17 -1.59 -0.83 8.73
C ASN A 17 -0.87 -2.07 9.28
N TRP A 18 0.21 -1.83 10.02
CA TRP A 18 1.06 -2.89 10.55
C TRP A 18 0.32 -3.51 11.72
N ALA A 19 0.30 -4.84 11.79
CA ALA A 19 -0.39 -5.52 12.87
C ALA A 19 0.24 -5.17 14.23
N PRO A 20 -0.58 -4.96 15.28
CA PRO A 20 -0.08 -4.74 16.63
C PRO A 20 0.92 -5.83 17.06
N ASN A 21 1.94 -5.44 17.84
CA ASN A 21 2.98 -6.35 18.32
C ASN A 21 3.73 -7.10 17.20
N GLY A 22 3.73 -6.59 15.97
CA GLY A 22 4.37 -7.26 14.84
C GLY A 22 3.79 -8.65 14.53
N ALA A 23 2.50 -8.86 14.85
CA ALA A 23 1.85 -10.17 14.74
C ALA A 23 1.59 -10.64 13.28
N ALA A 24 1.87 -9.80 12.29
CA ALA A 24 1.77 -10.12 10.87
C ALA A 24 3.08 -9.81 10.15
N MET A 25 3.40 -10.63 9.14
CA MET A 25 4.51 -10.40 8.22
C MET A 25 3.93 -10.20 6.82
N TYR A 26 4.47 -9.23 6.10
CA TYR A 26 4.09 -8.94 4.72
C TYR A 26 5.29 -9.18 3.80
N ALA A 27 5.05 -9.80 2.65
CA ALA A 27 6.07 -10.09 1.66
C ALA A 27 5.49 -10.01 0.26
N ILE A 28 6.26 -9.48 -0.68
CA ILE A 28 5.97 -9.55 -2.11
C ILE A 28 6.57 -10.85 -2.62
N VAL A 29 5.75 -11.72 -3.20
CA VAL A 29 6.13 -13.08 -3.61
C VAL A 29 5.72 -13.37 -5.03
N ASN A 30 6.45 -14.28 -5.69
CA ASN A 30 6.04 -14.88 -6.95
C ASN A 30 5.47 -16.29 -6.69
N LYS A 31 4.17 -16.47 -6.93
CA LYS A 31 3.45 -17.74 -6.74
C LYS A 31 3.75 -18.78 -7.83
N GLU A 32 4.13 -18.35 -9.02
CA GLU A 32 4.48 -19.20 -10.17
C GLU A 32 5.90 -19.78 -10.04
N ALA A 33 6.84 -19.03 -9.46
CA ALA A 33 8.24 -19.41 -9.36
C ALA A 33 8.58 -20.11 -8.02
N LYS A 34 7.94 -21.23 -7.69
CA LYS A 34 8.19 -21.95 -6.43
C LYS A 34 9.63 -22.43 -6.27
N ASN A 35 10.17 -22.36 -5.05
CA ASN A 35 11.46 -22.98 -4.74
C ASN A 35 11.35 -24.51 -4.66
N LYS A 36 12.49 -25.18 -4.45
CA LYS A 36 12.58 -26.65 -4.34
C LYS A 36 11.73 -27.30 -3.23
N PHE A 37 11.18 -26.49 -2.32
CA PHE A 37 10.34 -26.94 -1.22
C PHE A 37 8.85 -26.62 -1.43
N GLY A 38 8.49 -26.04 -2.59
CA GLY A 38 7.11 -25.67 -2.92
C GLY A 38 6.66 -24.33 -2.29
N GLU A 39 7.56 -23.58 -1.65
CA GLU A 39 7.29 -22.25 -1.09
C GLU A 39 7.49 -21.15 -2.14
N TYR A 40 6.79 -20.03 -1.93
CA TYR A 40 6.81 -18.85 -2.81
C TYR A 40 8.01 -17.96 -2.46
N PRO A 41 9.03 -17.87 -3.32
CA PRO A 41 10.13 -16.93 -3.11
C PRO A 41 9.62 -15.50 -3.18
N GLY A 42 10.28 -14.62 -2.42
CA GLY A 42 9.91 -13.22 -2.37
C GLY A 42 10.72 -12.44 -1.36
N TYR A 43 10.35 -11.17 -1.20
CA TYR A 43 11.00 -10.24 -0.30
C TYR A 43 10.02 -9.76 0.76
N ARG A 44 10.40 -9.97 2.01
CA ARG A 44 9.74 -9.35 3.15
C ARG A 44 10.22 -7.90 3.26
N PHE A 45 9.29 -6.99 3.47
CA PHE A 45 9.58 -5.64 3.94
C PHE A 45 9.01 -5.48 5.36
N THR A 46 9.70 -4.69 6.17
CA THR A 46 9.36 -4.50 7.58
C THR A 46 9.94 -3.16 8.03
N PRO A 47 9.28 -2.45 8.96
CA PRO A 47 9.87 -1.28 9.60
C PRO A 47 11.19 -1.66 10.28
N ALA A 48 12.28 -0.98 9.93
CA ALA A 48 13.63 -1.28 10.43
C ALA A 48 14.01 -0.48 11.67
N THR A 49 13.59 0.79 11.76
CA THR A 49 13.89 1.70 12.87
C THR A 49 12.66 2.47 13.31
N SER A 50 12.42 2.54 14.63
CA SER A 50 11.34 3.28 15.30
C SER A 50 9.90 3.02 14.83
N ASN A 51 8.95 3.73 15.44
CA ASN A 51 7.54 3.68 15.06
C ASN A 51 7.34 4.27 13.67
N VAL A 52 6.89 3.45 12.72
CA VAL A 52 6.21 3.95 11.52
C VAL A 52 4.85 4.50 11.92
N ILE A 53 4.52 5.67 11.40
CA ILE A 53 3.29 6.40 11.72
C ILE A 53 2.62 6.87 10.43
N PHE A 54 1.32 7.10 10.51
CA PHE A 54 0.50 7.73 9.47
C PHE A 54 -0.20 8.96 10.06
N LEU A 55 -0.86 9.75 9.22
CA LEU A 55 -1.56 10.95 9.66
C LEU A 55 -2.70 10.60 10.64
N THR A 56 -2.63 11.16 11.85
CA THR A 56 -3.66 10.91 12.88
C THR A 56 -5.00 11.57 12.55
N ILE A 57 -4.98 12.69 11.81
CA ILE A 57 -6.17 13.43 11.43
C ILE A 57 -6.81 12.75 10.22
N SER A 58 -8.01 12.19 10.41
CA SER A 58 -8.86 11.73 9.31
C SER A 58 -9.70 12.89 8.77
N ASN A 59 -9.97 12.90 7.46
CA ASN A 59 -10.83 13.89 6.79
C ASN A 59 -10.46 15.35 7.10
N SER A 60 -9.18 15.68 7.06
CA SER A 60 -8.69 17.03 7.35
C SER A 60 -9.24 18.04 6.35
N SER A 61 -9.94 19.07 6.85
CA SER A 61 -10.43 20.19 6.04
C SER A 61 -9.31 21.06 5.46
N ASN A 62 -8.08 20.92 5.94
CA ASN A 62 -6.94 21.73 5.49
C ASN A 62 -6.27 21.14 4.25
N VAL A 63 -6.08 19.82 4.22
CA VAL A 63 -5.31 19.13 3.17
C VAL A 63 -6.20 18.32 2.23
N MET A 64 -7.45 18.05 2.61
CA MET A 64 -8.46 17.39 1.78
C MET A 64 -7.88 16.19 1.02
N ASN A 65 -7.90 16.19 -0.32
CA ASN A 65 -7.45 15.08 -1.16
C ASN A 65 -5.95 15.13 -1.50
N ALA A 66 -5.25 16.22 -1.17
CA ALA A 66 -3.85 16.43 -1.57
C ALA A 66 -2.85 15.43 -0.96
N VAL A 67 -3.24 14.78 0.14
CA VAL A 67 -2.38 13.89 0.95
C VAL A 67 -3.00 12.52 1.20
N ASN A 68 -3.86 12.04 0.30
CA ASN A 68 -4.52 10.73 0.40
C ASN A 68 -3.53 9.53 0.44
N PHE A 69 -2.22 9.75 0.28
CA PHE A 69 -1.16 8.77 0.50
C PHE A 69 -0.72 8.63 1.98
N ALA A 70 -1.26 9.42 2.91
CA ALA A 70 -0.73 9.54 4.26
C ALA A 70 -1.60 8.91 5.37
N ASP A 71 -2.72 8.24 5.05
CA ASP A 71 -3.69 7.75 6.04
C ASP A 71 -3.49 6.28 6.50
N HIS A 72 -2.57 5.54 5.87
CA HIS A 72 -2.12 4.20 6.25
C HIS A 72 -0.60 4.11 6.28
N HIS A 73 -0.06 3.04 6.88
CA HIS A 73 1.40 2.84 6.92
C HIS A 73 2.01 2.53 5.56
N PHE A 74 1.32 1.76 4.72
CA PHE A 74 1.75 1.48 3.36
C PHE A 74 0.57 1.06 2.49
N TYR A 75 0.82 1.04 1.20
CA TYR A 75 -0.16 0.66 0.19
C TYR A 75 0.51 -0.20 -0.89
N VAL A 76 -0.31 -0.97 -1.60
CA VAL A 76 0.10 -1.70 -2.79
C VAL A 76 -0.94 -1.42 -3.87
N THR A 77 -0.49 -1.07 -5.06
CA THR A 77 -1.34 -0.83 -6.25
C THR A 77 -0.81 -1.69 -7.37
N LYS A 78 -1.56 -1.81 -8.47
CA LYS A 78 -0.99 -2.35 -9.69
C LYS A 78 -0.09 -1.29 -10.34
N GLN A 79 1.05 -1.71 -10.91
CA GLN A 79 1.93 -0.78 -11.62
C GLN A 79 1.23 -0.22 -12.87
N LYS A 80 1.30 1.11 -13.04
CA LYS A 80 0.89 1.82 -14.26
C LYS A 80 1.87 2.97 -14.54
N ASP A 81 2.25 3.14 -15.80
CA ASP A 81 3.11 4.27 -16.22
C ASP A 81 2.47 5.63 -15.96
N THR A 82 1.13 5.69 -15.95
CA THR A 82 0.34 6.90 -15.66
C THR A 82 0.31 7.27 -14.17
N GLU A 83 0.76 6.38 -13.28
CA GLU A 83 0.69 6.52 -11.82
C GLU A 83 2.10 6.58 -11.20
N ALA A 84 3.07 7.14 -11.93
CA ALA A 84 4.47 7.17 -11.54
C ALA A 84 4.80 7.93 -10.22
N GLN A 85 3.86 8.71 -9.69
CA GLN A 85 4.04 9.53 -8.49
C GLN A 85 2.79 9.47 -7.60
N GLY A 86 2.97 9.35 -6.29
CA GLY A 86 1.85 9.37 -5.34
C GLY A 86 1.34 10.77 -4.95
N THR A 87 2.01 11.83 -5.40
CA THR A 87 1.64 13.23 -5.14
C THR A 87 2.33 14.15 -6.14
N HIS A 88 1.87 15.40 -6.22
CA HIS A 88 2.49 16.44 -7.04
C HIS A 88 2.85 17.68 -6.20
N PRO A 89 3.97 18.38 -6.47
CA PRO A 89 4.36 19.59 -5.74
C PRO A 89 3.28 20.69 -5.67
N TYR A 90 2.38 20.72 -6.64
CA TYR A 90 1.29 21.70 -6.73
C TYR A 90 -0.05 21.21 -6.18
N ASN A 91 -0.15 20.00 -5.60
CA ASN A 91 -1.38 19.52 -4.96
C ASN A 91 -1.88 20.50 -3.87
N VAL A 92 -0.96 21.18 -3.19
CA VAL A 92 -1.27 22.16 -2.13
C VAL A 92 -2.00 23.41 -2.63
N LEU A 93 -1.93 23.71 -3.94
CA LEU A 93 -2.57 24.90 -4.51
C LEU A 93 -4.09 24.72 -4.69
N ASN A 94 -4.56 23.49 -4.86
CA ASN A 94 -5.97 23.15 -4.89
C ASN A 94 -6.20 21.78 -4.22
N PRO A 95 -6.24 21.71 -2.88
CA PRO A 95 -6.30 20.45 -2.17
C PRO A 95 -7.63 19.69 -2.35
N ALA A 96 -8.70 20.38 -2.75
CA ALA A 96 -10.00 19.76 -3.03
C ALA A 96 -9.99 18.96 -4.34
N ASP A 97 -9.24 19.43 -5.35
CA ASP A 97 -9.08 18.80 -6.65
C ASP A 97 -7.60 18.87 -7.08
N PRO A 98 -6.74 18.05 -6.45
CA PRO A 98 -5.30 18.07 -6.68
C PRO A 98 -4.95 17.46 -8.04
N LEU A 99 -3.79 17.82 -8.57
CA LEU A 99 -3.29 17.26 -9.84
C LEU A 99 -3.09 15.75 -9.77
N ILE A 100 -2.62 15.25 -8.61
CA ILE A 100 -2.55 13.82 -8.32
C ILE A 100 -3.35 13.56 -7.05
N ASP A 101 -4.45 12.83 -7.19
CA ASP A 101 -5.23 12.31 -6.08
C ASP A 101 -4.91 10.82 -5.90
N PHE A 102 -4.08 10.49 -4.92
CA PHE A 102 -3.62 9.13 -4.65
C PHE A 102 -4.77 8.15 -4.36
N ALA A 103 -5.91 8.64 -3.85
CA ALA A 103 -7.05 7.77 -3.60
C ALA A 103 -7.61 7.14 -4.89
N LYS A 104 -7.40 7.79 -6.04
CA LYS A 104 -7.86 7.31 -7.35
C LYS A 104 -7.07 6.11 -7.88
N PHE A 105 -5.91 5.81 -7.29
CA PHE A 105 -5.11 4.63 -7.69
C PHE A 105 -5.74 3.33 -7.18
N PHE A 106 -6.73 3.40 -6.29
CA PHE A 106 -7.43 2.23 -5.74
C PHE A 106 -8.80 2.12 -6.41
N ASP A 107 -8.82 1.64 -7.65
CA ASP A 107 -10.03 1.41 -8.43
C ASP A 107 -10.48 -0.06 -8.42
N GLY A 108 -9.80 -0.88 -7.62
CA GLY A 108 -10.20 -2.26 -7.30
C GLY A 108 -9.55 -3.30 -8.20
N GLU A 109 -8.44 -2.95 -8.84
CA GLU A 109 -7.71 -3.87 -9.69
C GLU A 109 -7.20 -5.11 -8.93
N SER A 110 -7.11 -6.21 -9.68
CA SER A 110 -6.47 -7.43 -9.19
C SER A 110 -4.99 -7.17 -8.92
N LEU A 111 -4.50 -7.68 -7.79
CA LEU A 111 -3.08 -7.72 -7.45
C LEU A 111 -2.51 -9.14 -7.53
N ASP A 112 -3.32 -10.11 -7.98
CA ASP A 112 -2.88 -11.48 -8.10
C ASP A 112 -1.94 -11.67 -9.30
N GLN A 113 -0.64 -11.80 -9.00
CA GLN A 113 0.43 -12.06 -9.97
C GLN A 113 0.61 -10.99 -11.04
N GLU A 114 0.27 -9.75 -10.69
CA GLU A 114 0.54 -8.57 -11.48
C GLU A 114 1.89 -7.92 -11.10
N ASP A 115 2.28 -6.90 -11.85
CA ASP A 115 3.32 -5.97 -11.41
C ASP A 115 2.72 -5.03 -10.33
N LEU A 116 3.41 -4.91 -9.18
CA LEU A 116 2.92 -4.29 -7.95
C LEU A 116 3.80 -3.09 -7.55
#